data_AF-A0A3N5YWK3-F1
#
_entry.id   AF-A0A3N5YWK3-F1
#
_cell.length_a   1.000
_cell.length_b   1.000
_cell.length_c   1.000
_cell.angle_alpha   90.00
_cell.angle_beta   90.00
_cell.angle_gamma   90.00
#
_symmetry.space_group_name_H-M   'P 1'
#
loop_
_entity.id
_entity.type
_entity.pdbx_description
1 polymer ?
#
loop_
_entity_poly.entity_id
_entity_poly.type
_entity_poly.pdbx_seq_one_letter_code
_entity_poly.pdbx_strand_id
1 'polypeptide(L)'
;MKNNKLLQNPFYQSLKRNIMLTVILVSLTPTILVIILLLNQFQTSYQEKVEAHLKELVLKHKQNIDVFLKERLFNIRHFSKIFDIDQLSDEAFLNERLAILQSEYGPVFVDMGIVNDEGKQIAYAGPFKLGKADYHDADWFKKAITQPYFISDVFLGLRGLPHFILSVKRNYK
;
A
#
# COMPACT_ATOMS: atom_id res chain seq x y z
N MET A 1 -73.97 34.59 -27.56
CA MET A 1 -73.19 33.49 -28.19
C MET A 1 -72.71 33.90 -29.58
N LYS A 2 -71.61 34.63 -29.67
CA LYS A 2 -70.81 35.02 -30.85
C LYS A 2 -69.44 35.36 -30.23
N ASN A 3 -68.27 34.88 -30.62
CA ASN A 3 -67.80 34.16 -31.78
C ASN A 3 -66.52 33.41 -31.36
N ASN A 4 -66.51 32.08 -31.40
CA ASN A 4 -65.29 31.26 -31.37
C ASN A 4 -64.53 31.27 -32.72
N LYS A 5 -64.75 32.28 -33.57
CA LYS A 5 -64.17 32.36 -34.92
C LYS A 5 -62.76 32.97 -34.97
N LEU A 6 -62.29 33.61 -33.89
CA LEU A 6 -60.93 34.15 -33.83
C LEU A 6 -59.85 33.05 -33.72
N LEU A 7 -60.22 31.87 -33.22
CA LEU A 7 -59.31 30.72 -33.03
C LEU A 7 -59.18 29.80 -34.26
N GLN A 8 -60.00 30.01 -35.30
CA GLN A 8 -60.03 29.21 -36.54
C GLN A 8 -59.32 29.88 -37.74
N ASN A 9 -58.57 30.96 -37.51
CA ASN A 9 -57.81 31.61 -38.58
C ASN A 9 -56.39 31.03 -38.62
N PRO A 10 -55.94 30.39 -39.73
CA PRO A 10 -54.63 29.74 -39.84
C PRO A 10 -53.45 30.67 -39.49
N PHE A 11 -53.62 31.99 -39.68
CA PHE A 11 -52.64 33.00 -39.27
C PHE A 11 -52.43 33.05 -37.74
N TYR A 12 -53.51 32.96 -36.95
CA TYR A 12 -53.46 33.05 -35.49
C TYR A 12 -52.86 31.78 -34.86
N GLN A 13 -53.11 30.61 -35.45
CA GLN A 13 -52.48 29.34 -35.03
C GLN A 13 -50.97 29.34 -35.30
N SER A 14 -50.54 29.86 -36.47
CA SER A 14 -49.11 30.01 -36.79
C SER A 14 -48.41 30.97 -35.83
N LEU A 15 -49.05 32.11 -35.51
CA LEU A 15 -48.53 33.09 -34.56
C LEU A 15 -48.38 32.50 -33.15
N LYS A 16 -49.40 31.78 -32.65
CA LYS A 16 -49.35 31.12 -31.33
C LYS A 16 -48.22 30.09 -31.25
N ARG A 17 -48.05 29.28 -32.30
CA ARG A 17 -46.97 28.29 -32.39
C ARG A 17 -45.59 28.96 -32.37
N ASN A 18 -45.40 30.05 -33.12
CA ASN A 18 -44.12 30.75 -33.16
C ASN A 18 -43.77 31.38 -31.81
N ILE A 19 -44.73 32.02 -31.13
CA ILE A 19 -44.51 32.59 -29.78
C ILE A 19 -44.14 31.48 -28.80
N MET A 20 -44.86 30.35 -28.81
CA MET A 20 -44.57 29.20 -27.95
C MET A 20 -43.16 28.65 -28.21
N LEU A 21 -42.78 28.47 -29.48
CA LEU A 21 -41.45 27.99 -29.85
C LEU A 21 -40.35 28.96 -29.42
N THR A 22 -40.54 30.28 -29.60
CA THR A 22 -39.55 31.29 -29.18
C THR A 22 -39.38 31.31 -27.67
N VAL A 23 -40.47 31.25 -26.89
CA VAL A 23 -40.38 31.20 -25.42
C VAL A 23 -39.64 29.94 -24.96
N ILE A 24 -39.95 28.78 -25.55
CA ILE A 24 -39.25 27.52 -25.27
C ILE A 24 -37.76 27.64 -25.62
N LEU A 25 -37.42 28.10 -26.83
CA LEU A 25 -36.04 28.29 -27.28
C LEU A 25 -35.26 29.22 -26.35
N VAL A 26 -35.78 30.41 -26.07
CA VAL A 26 -35.11 31.40 -25.23
C VAL A 26 -34.96 30.88 -23.80
N SER A 27 -35.94 30.13 -23.28
CA SER A 27 -35.86 29.54 -21.93
C SER A 27 -34.85 28.40 -21.81
N LEU A 28 -34.71 27.55 -22.85
CA LEU A 28 -33.82 26.40 -22.84
C LEU A 28 -32.37 26.73 -23.21
N THR A 29 -32.16 27.78 -24.01
CA THR A 29 -30.83 28.21 -24.49
C THR A 29 -29.79 28.35 -23.36
N PRO A 30 -30.04 29.10 -22.26
CA PRO A 30 -29.07 29.23 -21.18
C PRO A 30 -28.79 27.90 -20.48
N THR A 31 -29.80 27.03 -20.32
CA THR A 31 -29.62 25.70 -19.71
C THR A 31 -28.72 24.82 -20.57
N ILE A 32 -28.95 24.79 -21.88
CA ILE A 32 -28.13 24.02 -22.83
C ILE A 32 -26.68 24.50 -22.83
N LEU A 33 -26.47 25.83 -22.82
CA LEU A 33 -25.13 26.42 -22.75
C LEU A 33 -24.39 25.98 -21.47
N VAL A 34 -25.05 26.04 -20.32
CA VAL A 34 -24.46 25.60 -19.05
C VAL A 34 -24.13 24.10 -19.09
N ILE A 35 -25.02 23.25 -19.63
CA ILE A 35 -24.78 21.82 -19.76
C ILE A 35 -23.54 21.54 -20.61
N ILE A 36 -23.40 22.20 -21.78
CA ILE A 36 -22.25 22.01 -22.68
C ILE A 36 -20.94 22.39 -21.98
N LEU A 37 -20.92 23.55 -21.30
CA LEU A 37 -19.75 24.00 -20.56
C LEU A 37 -19.36 23.03 -19.45
N LEU A 38 -20.34 22.54 -18.68
CA LEU A 38 -20.12 21.57 -17.61
C LEU A 38 -19.59 20.24 -18.15
N LEU A 39 -20.17 19.70 -19.23
CA LEU A 39 -19.74 18.43 -19.82
C LEU A 39 -18.30 18.51 -20.33
N ASN A 40 -17.92 19.63 -20.97
CA ASN A 40 -16.56 19.86 -21.44
C ASN A 40 -15.55 19.89 -20.28
N GLN A 41 -15.89 20.54 -19.17
CA GLN A 41 -15.01 20.62 -18.00
C GLN A 41 -14.98 19.30 -17.21
N PHE A 42 -16.10 18.57 -17.19
CA PHE A 42 -16.29 17.38 -16.35
C PHE A 42 -15.29 16.28 -16.69
N GLN A 43 -15.01 16.04 -17.98
CA GLN A 43 -14.16 14.92 -18.36
C GLN A 43 -12.72 15.09 -17.85
N THR A 44 -12.12 16.26 -18.03
CA THR A 44 -10.76 16.55 -17.54
C THR A 44 -10.69 16.49 -16.02
N SER A 45 -11.60 17.18 -15.34
CA SER A 45 -11.61 17.24 -13.88
C SER A 45 -11.94 15.88 -13.24
N TYR A 46 -12.71 15.02 -13.90
CA TYR A 46 -12.97 13.67 -13.45
C TYR A 46 -11.72 12.79 -13.56
N GLN A 47 -11.01 12.83 -14.69
CA GLN A 47 -9.78 12.06 -14.88
C GLN A 47 -8.69 12.49 -13.89
N GLU A 48 -8.47 13.79 -13.73
CA GLU A 48 -7.51 14.34 -12.76
C GLU A 48 -7.81 13.87 -11.33
N LYS A 49 -9.09 13.87 -10.94
CA LYS A 49 -9.49 13.43 -9.60
C LYS A 49 -9.28 11.93 -9.39
N VAL A 50 -9.58 11.11 -10.39
CA VAL A 50 -9.33 9.65 -10.33
C VAL A 50 -7.83 9.37 -10.23
N GLU A 51 -7.02 10.01 -11.06
CA GLU A 51 -5.56 9.85 -11.03
C GLU A 51 -4.97 10.30 -9.68
N ALA A 52 -5.38 11.48 -9.19
CA ALA A 52 -4.94 11.99 -7.90
C ALA A 52 -5.31 11.04 -6.76
N HIS A 53 -6.53 10.49 -6.78
CA HIS A 53 -6.96 9.53 -5.79
C HIS A 53 -6.16 8.23 -5.82
N LEU A 54 -5.90 7.68 -7.01
CA LEU A 54 -5.07 6.47 -7.17
C LEU A 54 -3.64 6.70 -6.68
N LYS A 55 -3.03 7.86 -7.01
CA LYS A 55 -1.72 8.25 -6.49
C LYS A 55 -1.72 8.31 -4.97
N GLU A 56 -2.75 8.91 -4.38
CA GLU A 56 -2.89 9.01 -2.93
C GLU A 56 -3.00 7.64 -2.27
N LEU A 57 -3.79 6.72 -2.85
CA LEU A 57 -3.93 5.35 -2.35
C LEU A 57 -2.61 4.59 -2.39
N VAL A 58 -1.88 4.65 -3.52
CA VAL A 58 -0.57 4.00 -3.67
C VAL A 58 0.44 4.57 -2.67
N LEU A 59 0.46 5.90 -2.51
CA LEU A 59 1.35 6.57 -1.57
C LEU A 59 1.05 6.15 -0.12
N LYS A 60 -0.23 6.13 0.27
CA LYS A 60 -0.67 5.67 1.60
C LYS A 60 -0.29 4.22 1.84
N HIS A 61 -0.48 3.35 0.85
CA HIS A 61 -0.11 1.94 0.97
C HIS A 61 1.40 1.77 1.15
N LYS A 62 2.21 2.48 0.35
CA LYS A 62 3.67 2.51 0.50
C LYS A 62 4.07 2.97 1.90
N GLN A 63 3.51 4.07 2.38
CA GLN A 63 3.81 4.61 3.71
C GLN A 63 3.47 3.59 4.81
N ASN A 64 2.36 2.88 4.70
CA ASN A 64 1.99 1.84 5.66
C ASN A 64 3.00 0.69 5.67
N ILE A 65 3.49 0.25 4.51
CA ILE A 65 4.55 -0.77 4.40
C ILE A 65 5.85 -0.24 5.03
N ASP A 66 6.26 0.97 4.69
CA ASP A 66 7.49 1.59 5.21
C ASP A 66 7.45 1.69 6.74
N VAL A 67 6.32 2.13 7.31
CA VAL A 67 6.11 2.20 8.76
C VAL A 67 6.18 0.81 9.39
N PHE A 68 5.46 -0.16 8.83
CA PHE A 68 5.45 -1.53 9.33
C PHE A 68 6.87 -2.12 9.38
N LEU A 69 7.61 -2.07 8.27
CA LEU A 69 8.97 -2.61 8.18
C LEU A 69 9.92 -1.90 9.14
N LYS A 70 9.82 -0.58 9.23
CA LYS A 70 10.64 0.23 10.13
C LYS A 70 10.42 -0.14 11.59
N GLU A 71 9.17 -0.31 12.03
CA GLU A 71 8.86 -0.75 13.39
C GLU A 71 9.42 -2.14 13.68
N ARG A 72 9.24 -3.10 12.77
CA ARG A 72 9.77 -4.47 12.97
C ARG A 72 11.29 -4.48 13.06
N LEU A 73 11.95 -3.67 12.23
CA LEU A 73 13.41 -3.50 12.29
C LEU A 73 13.85 -2.87 13.62
N PHE A 74 13.11 -1.89 14.14
CA PHE A 74 13.42 -1.29 15.45
C PHE A 74 13.31 -2.32 16.57
N ASN A 75 12.32 -3.21 16.53
CA ASN A 75 12.20 -4.30 17.49
C ASN A 75 13.47 -5.16 17.46
N ILE A 76 13.86 -5.71 16.31
CA ILE A 76 15.05 -6.57 16.22
C ILE A 76 16.32 -5.82 16.63
N ARG A 77 16.47 -4.54 16.23
CA ARG A 77 17.62 -3.71 16.60
C ARG A 77 17.68 -3.42 18.11
N HIS A 78 16.53 -3.32 18.77
CA HIS A 78 16.47 -3.14 20.21
C HIS A 78 16.90 -4.41 20.93
N PHE A 79 16.38 -5.57 20.50
CA PHE A 79 16.78 -6.88 21.01
C PHE A 79 18.29 -7.11 20.85
N SER A 80 18.86 -6.81 19.67
CA SER A 80 20.29 -6.98 19.40
C SER A 80 21.20 -6.09 20.27
N LYS A 81 20.65 -5.04 20.89
CA LYS A 81 21.39 -4.11 21.77
C LYS A 81 21.28 -4.45 23.24
N ILE A 82 20.17 -5.06 23.67
CA ILE A 82 19.94 -5.39 25.09
C ILE A 82 20.63 -6.69 25.47
N PHE A 83 20.60 -7.67 24.58
CA PHE A 83 21.09 -9.02 24.88
C PHE A 83 22.47 -9.23 24.28
N ASP A 84 23.33 -9.94 25.00
CA ASP A 84 24.66 -10.31 24.50
C ASP A 84 24.60 -11.53 23.57
N ILE A 85 25.64 -11.69 22.76
CA ILE A 85 25.76 -12.77 21.78
C ILE A 85 25.67 -14.14 22.42
N ASP A 86 26.22 -14.31 23.63
CA ASP A 86 26.15 -15.57 24.35
C ASP A 86 24.70 -15.93 24.70
N GLN A 87 23.89 -14.94 25.08
CA GLN A 87 22.47 -15.13 25.34
C GLN A 87 21.70 -15.38 24.05
N LEU A 88 21.98 -14.61 23.00
CA LEU A 88 21.31 -14.76 21.70
C LEU A 88 21.70 -16.05 20.96
N SER A 89 22.85 -16.64 21.31
CA SER A 89 23.32 -17.92 20.77
C SER A 89 22.75 -19.12 21.52
N ASP A 90 22.12 -18.91 22.69
CA ASP A 90 21.34 -19.93 23.37
C ASP A 90 19.97 -20.08 22.70
N GLU A 91 19.72 -21.24 22.07
CA GLU A 91 18.46 -21.51 21.38
C GLU A 91 17.26 -21.46 22.33
N ALA A 92 17.39 -21.88 23.60
CA ALA A 92 16.27 -21.84 24.55
C ALA A 92 15.87 -20.40 24.83
N PHE A 93 16.85 -19.54 25.07
CA PHE A 93 16.64 -18.10 25.23
C PHE A 93 16.05 -17.46 23.97
N LEU A 94 16.59 -17.79 22.79
CA LEU A 94 16.10 -17.24 21.52
C LEU A 94 14.65 -17.66 21.24
N ASN A 95 14.25 -18.89 21.58
CA ASN A 95 12.87 -19.36 21.49
C ASN A 95 11.94 -18.63 22.46
N GLU A 96 12.36 -18.37 23.69
CA GLU A 96 11.59 -17.56 24.63
C GLU A 96 11.35 -16.15 24.09
N ARG A 97 12.39 -15.52 23.53
CA ARG A 97 12.29 -14.19 22.90
C ARG A 97 11.38 -14.21 21.68
N LEU A 98 11.42 -15.26 20.87
CA LEU A 98 10.51 -15.43 19.73
C LEU A 98 9.05 -15.52 20.19
N ALA A 99 8.78 -16.30 21.25
CA ALA A 99 7.44 -16.44 21.79
C ALA A 99 6.88 -15.10 22.28
N ILE A 100 7.71 -14.26 22.93
CA ILE A 100 7.32 -12.91 23.35
C ILE A 100 7.00 -12.02 22.15
N LEU A 101 7.83 -12.04 21.10
CA LEU A 101 7.56 -11.27 19.88
C LEU A 101 6.25 -11.72 19.20
N GLN A 102 5.98 -13.03 19.21
CA GLN A 102 4.77 -13.61 18.64
C GLN A 102 3.52 -13.31 19.48
N SER A 103 3.63 -13.22 20.81
CA SER A 103 2.50 -12.82 21.66
C SER A 103 2.12 -11.35 21.48
N GLU A 104 3.12 -10.48 21.30
CA GLU A 104 2.90 -9.03 21.15
C GLU A 104 2.47 -8.63 19.73
N TYR A 105 3.01 -9.31 18.70
CA TYR A 105 2.85 -8.89 17.31
C TYR A 105 2.20 -9.94 16.41
N GLY A 106 1.71 -11.04 16.98
CA GLY A 106 1.18 -12.17 16.23
C GLY A 106 2.26 -12.89 15.41
N PRO A 107 1.87 -13.70 14.41
CA PRO A 107 2.80 -14.54 13.63
C PRO A 107 3.66 -13.76 12.63
N VAL A 108 3.88 -12.45 12.84
CA VAL A 108 4.72 -11.61 11.98
C VAL A 108 6.19 -12.05 12.05
N PHE A 109 6.68 -12.35 13.25
CA PHE A 109 8.00 -12.94 13.44
C PHE A 109 7.86 -14.46 13.44
N VAL A 110 8.06 -15.07 12.27
CA VAL A 110 7.94 -16.54 12.12
C VAL A 110 9.12 -17.26 12.77
N ASP A 111 10.31 -16.69 12.64
CA ASP A 111 11.53 -17.22 13.24
C ASP A 111 12.58 -16.13 13.49
N MET A 112 13.61 -16.51 14.23
CA MET A 112 14.81 -15.71 14.48
C MET A 112 16.05 -16.58 14.36
N GLY A 113 17.16 -15.97 13.97
CA GLY A 113 18.44 -16.66 13.90
C GLY A 113 19.60 -15.70 14.08
N ILE A 114 20.70 -16.25 14.58
CA ILE A 114 21.98 -15.57 14.64
C ILE A 114 22.88 -16.20 13.59
N VAL A 115 23.46 -15.35 12.74
CA VAL A 115 24.36 -15.75 11.66
C VAL A 115 25.71 -15.08 11.90
N ASN A 116 26.77 -15.87 11.88
CA ASN A 116 28.13 -15.35 12.06
C ASN A 116 28.64 -14.65 10.77
N ASP A 117 29.85 -14.12 10.83
CA ASP A 117 30.53 -13.43 9.74
C ASP A 117 30.84 -14.33 8.53
N GLU A 118 30.96 -15.65 8.75
CA GLU A 118 31.12 -16.64 7.67
C GLU A 118 29.82 -16.96 6.93
N GLY A 119 28.66 -16.54 7.45
CA GLY A 119 27.34 -16.87 6.91
C GLY A 119 26.70 -18.12 7.50
N LYS A 120 27.30 -18.73 8.53
CA LYS A 120 26.75 -19.89 9.22
C LYS A 120 25.75 -19.45 10.28
N GLN A 121 24.60 -20.10 10.29
CA GLN A 121 23.62 -19.93 11.33
C GLN A 121 24.09 -20.67 12.60
N ILE A 122 24.31 -19.92 13.68
CA ILE A 122 24.83 -20.45 14.96
C ILE A 122 23.74 -20.65 16.01
N ALA A 123 22.58 -20.00 15.84
CA ALA A 123 21.39 -20.22 16.65
C ALA A 123 20.12 -20.04 15.81
N TYR A 124 19.08 -20.80 16.14
CA TYR A 124 17.79 -20.73 15.47
C TYR A 124 16.64 -20.93 16.46
N ALA A 125 15.62 -20.10 16.31
CA ALA A 125 14.32 -20.27 16.93
C ALA A 125 13.26 -20.19 15.85
N GLY A 126 12.45 -21.24 15.70
CA GLY A 126 11.41 -21.28 14.67
C GLY A 126 11.09 -22.69 14.17
N PRO A 127 10.11 -22.82 13.27
CA PRO A 127 9.58 -24.13 12.89
C PRO A 127 10.42 -24.89 11.86
N PHE A 128 11.42 -24.28 11.22
CA PHE A 128 12.05 -24.83 10.01
C PHE A 128 13.35 -25.63 10.21
N LYS A 129 13.73 -26.01 11.44
CA LYS A 129 14.97 -26.78 11.74
C LYS A 129 16.23 -26.26 11.02
N LEU A 130 16.40 -24.93 10.98
CA LEU A 130 17.50 -24.26 10.25
C LEU A 130 18.75 -24.00 11.11
N GLY A 131 18.92 -24.68 12.24
CA GLY A 131 20.03 -24.44 13.20
C GLY A 131 21.46 -24.65 12.67
N LYS A 132 21.63 -25.16 11.44
CA LYS A 132 22.94 -25.33 10.77
C LYS A 132 22.93 -24.85 9.32
N ALA A 133 22.03 -23.93 8.98
CA ALA A 133 21.98 -23.37 7.65
C ALA A 133 23.27 -22.60 7.31
N ASP A 134 23.71 -22.73 6.06
CA ASP A 134 24.82 -21.97 5.51
C ASP A 134 24.27 -20.94 4.51
N TYR A 135 24.46 -19.67 4.82
CA TYR A 135 24.06 -18.53 4.03
C TYR A 135 25.24 -17.78 3.41
N HIS A 136 26.46 -18.33 3.46
CA HIS A 136 27.65 -17.71 2.89
C HIS A 136 27.39 -17.16 1.48
N ASP A 137 26.73 -17.98 0.65
CA ASP A 137 26.42 -17.63 -0.73
C ASP A 137 25.09 -16.91 -0.94
N ALA A 138 24.27 -16.76 0.09
CA ALA A 138 22.96 -16.15 -0.03
C ALA A 138 23.05 -14.65 -0.33
N ASP A 139 22.35 -14.20 -1.37
CA ASP A 139 22.36 -12.80 -1.80
C ASP A 139 21.94 -11.83 -0.69
N TRP A 140 20.97 -12.23 0.13
CA TRP A 140 20.52 -11.41 1.26
C TRP A 140 21.62 -11.26 2.31
N PHE A 141 22.42 -12.30 2.56
CA PHE A 141 23.49 -12.28 3.57
C PHE A 141 24.67 -11.42 3.10
N LYS A 142 25.09 -11.59 1.84
CA LYS A 142 26.13 -10.77 1.19
C LYS A 142 25.81 -9.28 1.27
N LYS A 143 24.53 -8.91 1.13
CA LYS A 143 24.07 -7.51 1.32
C LYS A 143 24.02 -7.13 2.79
N ALA A 144 23.44 -7.97 3.64
CA ALA A 144 23.25 -7.72 5.07
C ALA A 144 24.57 -7.47 5.83
N ILE A 145 25.63 -8.23 5.52
CA ILE A 145 26.92 -8.09 6.22
C ILE A 145 27.63 -6.75 5.92
N THR A 146 27.26 -6.07 4.83
CA THR A 146 27.87 -4.78 4.46
C THR A 146 27.19 -3.57 5.08
N GLN A 147 25.98 -3.73 5.61
CA GLN A 147 25.14 -2.62 6.09
C GLN A 147 24.81 -2.79 7.59
N PRO A 148 24.51 -1.71 8.32
CA PRO A 148 24.11 -1.81 9.74
C PRO A 148 22.78 -2.57 9.93
N TYR A 149 21.93 -2.55 8.91
CA TYR A 149 20.71 -3.32 8.82
C TYR A 149 20.38 -3.57 7.36
N PHE A 150 19.55 -4.58 7.08
CA PHE A 150 19.11 -4.90 5.73
C PHE A 150 17.71 -5.50 5.74
N ILE A 151 16.92 -5.18 4.71
CA ILE A 151 15.59 -5.73 4.48
C ILE A 151 15.63 -6.36 3.09
N SER A 152 15.33 -7.66 3.00
CA SER A 152 15.30 -8.35 1.71
C SER A 152 13.97 -8.13 0.96
N ASP A 153 13.98 -8.40 -0.34
CA ASP A 153 12.75 -8.71 -1.07
C ASP A 153 12.14 -10.04 -0.59
N VAL A 154 10.97 -10.39 -1.12
CA VAL A 154 10.33 -11.69 -0.88
C VAL A 154 11.01 -12.78 -1.71
N PHE A 155 11.39 -13.87 -1.06
CA PHE A 155 12.04 -15.02 -1.69
C PHE A 155 11.68 -16.32 -0.95
N LEU A 156 12.00 -17.49 -1.54
CA LEU A 156 11.68 -18.79 -0.95
C LEU A 156 12.71 -19.28 0.08
N GLY A 157 13.98 -18.95 -0.16
CA GLY A 157 15.12 -19.36 0.67
C GLY A 157 15.16 -20.88 0.94
N LEU A 158 15.76 -21.25 2.07
CA LEU A 158 15.83 -22.65 2.51
C LEU A 158 14.49 -23.20 3.04
N ARG A 159 13.50 -22.33 3.26
CA ARG A 159 12.19 -22.69 3.79
C ARG A 159 11.25 -23.24 2.72
N GLY A 160 11.51 -22.92 1.45
CA GLY A 160 10.61 -23.26 0.34
C GLY A 160 9.27 -22.50 0.36
N LEU A 161 9.13 -21.49 1.22
CA LEU A 161 7.93 -20.68 1.40
C LEU A 161 8.26 -19.19 1.23
N PRO A 162 7.38 -18.38 0.62
CA PRO A 162 7.62 -16.95 0.45
C PRO A 162 7.79 -16.25 1.81
N HIS A 163 8.96 -15.63 2.00
CA HIS A 163 9.28 -14.82 3.17
C HIS A 163 10.28 -13.72 2.80
N PHE A 164 10.47 -12.78 3.72
CA PHE A 164 11.52 -11.77 3.64
C PHE A 164 12.26 -11.72 4.97
N ILE A 165 13.45 -11.12 4.98
CA ILE A 165 14.34 -11.05 6.14
C ILE A 165 14.52 -9.59 6.54
N LEU A 166 14.49 -9.37 7.86
CA LEU A 166 14.95 -8.15 8.51
C LEU A 166 16.20 -8.52 9.31
N SER A 167 17.35 -7.94 9.00
CA SER A 167 18.60 -8.24 9.69
C SER A 167 19.24 -6.99 10.26
N VAL A 168 19.92 -7.14 11.40
CA VAL A 168 20.73 -6.08 12.03
C VAL A 168 22.13 -6.62 12.21
N LYS A 169 23.12 -5.86 11.75
CA LYS A 169 24.53 -6.18 11.93
C LYS A 169 25.00 -5.64 13.28
N ARG A 170 25.60 -6.50 14.08
CA ARG A 170 26.34 -6.11 15.30
C ARG A 170 27.82 -6.40 15.08
N ASN A 171 28.64 -5.38 15.29
CA ASN A 171 30.08 -5.58 15.39
C ASN A 171 30.39 -5.98 16.83
N TYR A 172 31.02 -7.14 17.01
CA TYR A 172 31.64 -7.50 18.28
C TYR A 172 33.10 -7.01 18.28
N LYS A 173 33.54 -6.49 19.41
CA LYS A 173 34.95 -6.24 19.72
C LYS A 173 35.43 -7.32 20.65
#